data_AF-T0ZBV7-F1
#
_entry.id   AF-T0ZBV7-F1
#
_cell.length_a   1.000
_cell.length_b   1.000
_cell.length_c   1.000
_cell.angle_alpha   90.00
_cell.angle_beta   90.00
_cell.angle_gamma   90.00
#
_symmetry.space_group_name_H-M   'P 1'
#
loop_
_entity.id
_entity.type
_entity.pdbx_description
1 polymer ?
#
loop_
_entity_poly.entity_id
_entity_poly.type
_entity_poly.pdbx_seq_one_letter_code
_entity_poly.pdbx_strand_id
1 'polypeptide(L)'
;MIKDQIRNHSMSDIISQYRISTAPYYRPVADEVELFQAAYSVRMPMMLKGPTGCGKTRFVEYMAYTLGKPLITVACNEDMTASD
;
A
#
# COMPACT_ATOMS: atom_id res chain seq x y z
N MET A 1 -29.97 16.54 20.44
CA MET A 1 -28.60 16.17 20.86
C MET A 1 -28.31 14.65 20.80
N ILE A 2 -29.04 13.87 19.98
CA ILE A 2 -28.74 12.44 19.69
C ILE A 2 -29.29 12.08 18.29
N LYS A 3 -28.90 12.80 17.22
CA LYS A 3 -29.29 12.44 15.84
C LYS A 3 -28.17 12.50 14.80
N ASP A 4 -26.94 12.89 15.17
CA ASP A 4 -25.83 13.08 14.21
C ASP A 4 -24.86 11.89 14.08
N GLN A 5 -25.14 10.74 14.69
CA GLN A 5 -24.21 9.61 14.74
C GLN A 5 -24.51 8.47 13.74
N ILE A 6 -25.49 8.62 12.85
CA ILE A 6 -25.66 7.70 11.72
C ILE A 6 -25.02 8.34 10.47
N ARG A 7 -23.70 8.53 10.51
CA ARG A 7 -22.94 8.81 9.29
C ARG A 7 -22.61 7.50 8.63
N ASN A 8 -23.36 7.17 7.57
CA ASN A 8 -22.94 6.22 6.54
C ASN A 8 -21.49 6.58 6.14
N HIS A 9 -20.50 5.83 6.64
CA HIS A 9 -19.14 5.98 6.14
C HIS A 9 -19.13 5.47 4.72
N SER A 10 -18.77 6.32 3.77
CA SER A 10 -18.57 5.87 2.39
C SER A 10 -17.33 4.97 2.37
N MET A 11 -17.28 4.00 1.44
CA MET A 11 -16.09 3.14 1.27
C MET A 11 -14.80 3.96 1.11
N SER A 12 -14.91 5.16 0.54
CA SER A 12 -13.81 6.12 0.38
C SER A 12 -13.21 6.55 1.71
N ASP A 13 -14.03 6.71 2.75
CA ASP A 13 -13.59 7.16 4.08
C ASP A 13 -12.79 6.06 4.79
N ILE A 14 -13.21 4.81 4.67
CA ILE A 14 -12.55 3.65 5.29
C ILE A 14 -11.15 3.44 4.71
N ILE A 15 -11.00 3.61 3.40
CA ILE A 15 -9.71 3.37 2.72
C ILE A 15 -8.77 4.56 2.90
N SER A 16 -9.30 5.76 3.16
CA SER A 16 -8.50 6.99 3.27
C SER A 16 -7.42 6.94 4.35
N GLN A 17 -7.67 6.22 5.45
CA GLN A 17 -6.74 6.05 6.57
C GLN A 17 -5.44 5.33 6.17
N TYR A 18 -5.47 4.54 5.09
CA TYR A 18 -4.31 3.80 4.58
C TYR A 18 -3.47 4.60 3.59
N ARG A 19 -3.76 5.89 3.38
CA ARG A 19 -2.91 6.76 2.56
C ARG A 19 -1.66 7.16 3.34
N ILE A 20 -0.52 6.99 2.70
CA ILE A 20 0.75 7.53 3.19
C ILE A 20 0.78 9.01 2.86
N SER A 21 0.80 9.87 3.87
CA SER A 21 0.74 11.33 3.73
C SER A 21 2.12 11.98 3.57
N THR A 22 3.16 11.36 4.12
CA THR A 22 4.53 11.88 4.11
C THR A 22 5.40 10.99 3.23
N ALA A 23 6.21 11.59 2.37
CA ALA A 23 7.12 10.86 1.48
C ALA A 23 8.07 9.96 2.31
N PRO A 24 7.98 8.63 2.22
CA PRO A 24 8.93 7.76 2.90
C PRO A 24 10.27 7.82 2.17
N TYR A 25 11.37 7.85 2.92
CA TYR A 25 12.69 7.75 2.31
C TYR A 25 12.88 6.38 1.67
N TYR A 26 13.20 6.38 0.38
CA TYR A 26 13.62 5.23 -0.41
C TYR A 26 14.68 5.69 -1.41
N ARG A 27 15.75 4.91 -1.57
CA ARG A 27 16.82 5.17 -2.54
C ARG A 27 16.75 4.11 -3.63
N PRO A 28 16.38 4.48 -4.87
CA PRO A 28 16.43 3.56 -6.00
C PRO A 28 17.86 3.04 -6.21
N VAL A 29 17.98 1.76 -6.54
CA VAL A 29 19.24 1.08 -6.84
C VAL A 29 19.39 0.87 -8.34
N ALA A 30 18.27 0.66 -9.05
CA ALA A 30 18.20 0.52 -10.48
C ALA A 30 16.87 1.13 -11.00
N ASP A 31 16.25 0.46 -11.96
CA ASP A 31 15.07 0.83 -12.72
C ASP A 31 13.74 0.36 -12.08
N GLU A 32 13.76 -0.08 -10.82
CA GLU A 32 12.57 -0.65 -10.17
C GLU A 32 11.37 0.32 -10.06
N VAL A 33 11.62 1.62 -9.92
CA VAL A 33 10.56 2.64 -9.85
C VAL A 33 9.81 2.72 -11.18
N GLU A 34 10.54 2.80 -12.30
CA GLU A 34 9.96 2.91 -13.63
C GLU A 34 9.21 1.63 -14.01
N LEU A 35 9.82 0.46 -13.75
CA LEU A 35 9.20 -0.84 -14.00
C LEU A 35 7.91 -1.04 -13.19
N PHE A 36 7.89 -0.60 -11.92
CA PHE A 36 6.69 -0.69 -11.10
C PHE A 36 5.58 0.24 -11.60
N GLN A 37 5.90 1.46 -12.04
CA GLN A 37 4.91 2.36 -12.64
C GLN A 37 4.32 1.78 -13.93
N ALA A 38 5.17 1.21 -14.80
CA ALA A 38 4.73 0.56 -16.02
C ALA A 38 3.80 -0.63 -15.71
N ALA A 39 4.19 -1.52 -14.80
CA ALA A 39 3.37 -2.64 -14.35
C ALA A 39 2.03 -2.18 -13.73
N TYR A 40 2.06 -1.12 -12.92
CA TYR A 40 0.84 -0.55 -12.34
C TYR A 40 -0.11 0.01 -13.38
N SER A 41 0.41 0.66 -14.44
CA SER A 41 -0.41 1.23 -15.52
C SER A 41 -1.29 0.19 -16.23
N VAL A 42 -0.82 -1.06 -16.29
CA VAL A 42 -1.54 -2.21 -16.87
C VAL A 42 -2.15 -3.14 -15.81
N ARG A 43 -2.11 -2.76 -14.53
CA ARG A 43 -2.60 -3.53 -13.38
C ARG A 43 -2.02 -4.95 -13.28
N MET A 44 -0.74 -5.10 -13.64
CA MET A 44 -0.03 -6.37 -13.53
C MET A 44 0.27 -6.70 -12.05
N PRO A 45 -0.07 -7.89 -11.56
CA PRO A 45 0.35 -8.35 -10.23
C PRO A 45 1.88 -8.48 -10.15
N MET A 46 2.45 -8.01 -9.04
CA MET A 46 3.91 -7.95 -8.85
C MET A 46 4.33 -8.79 -7.63
N MET A 47 5.47 -9.48 -7.75
CA MET A 47 6.12 -10.19 -6.65
C MET A 47 7.51 -9.61 -6.41
N LEU A 48 7.78 -9.14 -5.20
CA LEU A 48 9.08 -8.59 -4.82
C LEU A 48 9.95 -9.67 -4.16
N LYS A 49 11.09 -9.98 -4.79
CA LYS A 49 12.08 -10.94 -4.30
C LYS A 49 13.31 -10.25 -3.72
N GLY A 50 13.91 -10.85 -2.71
CA GLY A 50 15.16 -10.38 -2.09
C GLY A 50 15.30 -10.83 -0.64
N PRO A 51 16.50 -10.71 -0.03
CA PRO A 51 16.73 -11.10 1.37
C PRO A 51 15.92 -10.23 2.34
N THR A 52 15.84 -10.63 3.61
CA THR A 52 15.23 -9.81 4.65
C THR A 52 15.99 -8.49 4.81
N GLY A 53 15.30 -7.41 5.18
CA GLY A 53 15.92 -6.09 5.41
C GLY A 53 16.38 -5.31 4.16
N CYS A 54 16.23 -5.84 2.95
CA CYS A 54 16.68 -5.15 1.72
C CYS A 54 15.75 -4.02 1.20
N GLY A 55 14.75 -3.62 1.98
CA GLY A 55 13.88 -2.48 1.64
C GLY A 55 12.63 -2.77 0.80
N LYS A 56 12.22 -4.04 0.59
CA LYS A 56 11.01 -4.39 -0.20
C LYS A 56 9.74 -3.69 0.30
N THR A 57 9.46 -3.74 1.60
CA THR A 57 8.30 -3.08 2.20
C THR A 57 8.36 -1.57 1.99
N ARG A 58 9.54 -0.98 2.23
CA ARG A 58 9.77 0.46 2.06
C ARG A 58 9.62 0.92 0.61
N PHE A 59 10.00 0.07 -0.35
CA PHE A 59 9.78 0.32 -1.76
C PHE A 59 8.29 0.42 -2.09
N VAL A 60 7.47 -0.52 -1.59
CA VAL A 60 6.01 -0.48 -1.82
C VAL A 60 5.37 0.75 -1.16
N GLU A 61 5.80 1.12 0.05
CA GLU A 61 5.38 2.37 0.70
C GLU A 61 5.71 3.60 -0.17
N TYR A 62 6.93 3.67 -0.69
CA TYR A 62 7.37 4.75 -1.57
C TYR A 62 6.56 4.81 -2.87
N MET A 63 6.27 3.67 -3.48
CA MET A 63 5.45 3.61 -4.69
C MET A 63 3.99 3.98 -4.42
N ALA A 64 3.42 3.55 -3.30
CA ALA A 64 2.06 3.92 -2.91
C ALA A 64 1.91 5.42 -2.66
N TYR A 65 2.88 6.04 -1.97
CA TYR A 65 2.97 7.49 -1.83
C TYR A 65 3.07 8.18 -3.19
N THR A 66 4.00 7.75 -4.03
CA THR A 66 4.27 8.35 -5.36
C THR A 66 3.05 8.28 -6.28
N LEU A 67 2.28 7.18 -6.23
CA LEU A 67 1.06 7.00 -7.01
C LEU A 67 -0.18 7.64 -6.38
N GLY A 68 -0.07 8.21 -5.17
CA GLY A 68 -1.18 8.77 -4.41
C GLY A 68 -2.25 7.73 -4.06
N LYS A 69 -1.84 6.48 -3.83
CA LYS A 69 -2.73 5.34 -3.56
C LYS A 69 -2.67 4.93 -2.08
N PRO A 70 -3.81 4.49 -1.51
CA PRO A 70 -3.82 3.84 -0.21
C PRO A 70 -3.04 2.51 -0.28
N LEU A 71 -2.30 2.18 0.77
CA LEU A 71 -1.54 0.93 0.90
C LEU A 71 -2.10 0.10 2.07
N ILE A 72 -2.75 -1.01 1.73
CA ILE A 72 -3.21 -1.99 2.71
C ILE A 72 -2.12 -3.04 2.85
N THR A 73 -1.59 -3.21 4.06
CA THR A 73 -0.54 -4.19 4.36
C THR A 73 -1.12 -5.26 5.28
N VAL A 74 -1.04 -6.52 4.85
CA VAL A 74 -1.44 -7.67 5.65
C VAL A 74 -0.18 -8.43 6.05
N ALA A 75 0.04 -8.59 7.35
CA ALA A 75 1.11 -9.43 7.87
C ALA A 75 0.61 -10.87 7.93
N CYS A 76 0.96 -11.66 6.91
CA CYS A 76 0.58 -13.06 6.86
C CYS A 76 1.34 -13.86 7.94
N ASN A 77 0.60 -14.66 8.70
CA ASN A 77 1.12 -15.59 9.68
C ASN A 77 0.41 -16.95 9.54
N GLU A 78 0.85 -17.94 10.33
CA GLU A 78 0.35 -19.32 10.25
C GLU A 78 -1.10 -19.46 10.72
N ASP A 79 -1.59 -18.55 11.56
CA ASP A 79 -2.95 -18.54 12.11
C ASP A 79 -3.96 -17.77 11.23
N MET A 80 -3.51 -17.18 10.11
CA MET A 80 -4.37 -16.38 9.23
C MET A 80 -5.25 -17.28 8.36
N THR A 81 -6.56 -17.06 8.41
CA THR A 81 -7.55 -17.85 7.67
C THR A 81 -8.00 -17.15 6.40
N ALA A 82 -8.68 -17.87 5.50
CA ALA A 82 -9.24 -17.29 4.28
C ALA A 82 -10.40 -16.31 4.54
N SER A 83 -10.90 -16.24 5.77
CA SER A 83 -11.97 -15.31 6.17
C SER A 83 -11.44 -13.97 6.69
N ASP A 84 -10.12 -13.83 6.86
CA ASP A 84 -9.44 -12.61 7.31
C ASP A 84 -9.13 -11.63 6.16
#